data_AF-A0A815EUY4-F1
#
_entry.id   AF-A0A815EUY4-F1
#
_cell.length_a   1.000
_cell.length_b   1.000
_cell.length_c   1.000
_cell.angle_alpha   90.00
_cell.angle_beta   90.00
_cell.angle_gamma   90.00
#
_symmetry.space_group_name_H-M   'P 1'
#
loop_
_entity.id
_entity.type
_entity.pdbx_description
1 polymer ?
#
loop_
_entity_poly.entity_id
_entity_poly.type
_entity_poly.pdbx_seq_one_letter_code
_entity_poly.pdbx_strand_id
1 'polypeptide(L)'
;MWYPRPYSIPTSGLIYKENFYANSPNINLLAIGYDSDENIQFQFNLYFKSNTRYILVITTVTSQTTGNYTLLASGLNRVNLLQINSSSIVSTTTTTTVPN
;
A
#
# COMPACT_ATOMS: atom_id res chain seq x y z
N MET A 1 -11.36 -21.24 25.43
CA MET A 1 -11.92 -19.93 25.83
C MET A 1 -11.30 -18.91 24.90
N TRP A 2 -12.04 -18.43 23.89
CA TRP A 2 -11.53 -17.47 22.90
C TRP A 2 -11.74 -16.06 23.46
N TYR A 3 -10.65 -15.34 23.74
CA TYR A 3 -10.72 -13.91 23.99
C TYR A 3 -10.91 -13.19 22.65
N PRO A 4 -11.92 -12.32 22.49
CA PRO A 4 -11.95 -11.44 21.34
C PRO A 4 -10.73 -10.53 21.41
N ARG A 5 -9.86 -10.60 20.39
CA ARG A 5 -8.78 -9.62 20.23
C ARG A 5 -9.45 -8.24 20.09
N PRO A 6 -8.97 -7.19 20.78
CA PRO A 6 -9.53 -5.86 20.61
C PRO A 6 -9.50 -5.49 19.12
N TYR A 7 -10.60 -4.92 18.63
CA TYR A 7 -10.91 -4.54 17.24
C TYR A 7 -9.72 -3.92 16.47
N SER A 8 -8.83 -4.74 15.94
CA SER A 8 -7.79 -4.33 15.01
C SER A 8 -8.21 -4.69 13.61
N ILE A 9 -8.04 -3.76 12.69
CA ILE A 9 -8.44 -3.92 11.29
C ILE A 9 -7.24 -4.52 10.53
N PRO A 10 -7.38 -5.71 9.93
CA PRO A 10 -6.38 -6.27 9.02
C PRO A 10 -5.99 -5.28 7.94
N THR A 11 -4.72 -4.86 7.97
CA THR A 11 -4.19 -3.81 7.10
C THR A 11 -3.03 -4.35 6.29
N SER A 12 -3.07 -4.08 4.98
CA SER A 12 -2.02 -4.43 4.04
C SER A 12 -1.36 -3.19 3.46
N GLY A 13 -0.05 -3.29 3.25
CA GLY A 13 0.73 -2.30 2.54
C GLY A 13 1.08 -2.79 1.14
N LEU A 14 1.04 -1.91 0.15
CA LEU A 14 1.52 -2.18 -1.21
C LEU A 14 2.48 -1.08 -1.64
N ILE A 15 3.67 -1.47 -2.08
CA ILE A 15 4.71 -0.54 -2.52
C ILE A 15 4.80 -0.56 -4.05
N TYR A 16 4.73 0.61 -4.65
CA TYR A 16 4.85 0.82 -6.09
C TYR A 16 6.06 1.68 -6.43
N LYS A 17 6.61 1.43 -7.61
CA LYS A 17 7.51 2.36 -8.29
C LYS A 17 6.69 3.29 -9.18
N GLU A 18 7.12 4.54 -9.33
CA GLU A 18 6.50 5.49 -10.27
C GLU A 18 5.02 5.79 -9.96
N ASN A 19 4.07 5.10 -10.60
CA ASN A 19 2.64 5.37 -10.56
C ASN A 19 1.84 4.19 -9.97
N PHE A 20 0.77 4.51 -9.25
CA PHE A 20 -0.27 3.56 -8.84
C PHE A 20 -1.48 3.68 -9.76
N TYR A 21 -1.90 2.55 -10.33
CA TYR A 21 -3.07 2.45 -11.21
C TYR A 21 -4.19 1.68 -10.51
N ALA A 22 -5.23 2.38 -10.06
CA ALA A 22 -6.30 1.77 -9.26
C ALA A 22 -7.06 0.64 -10.00
N ASN A 23 -7.22 0.77 -11.32
CA ASN A 23 -7.87 -0.23 -12.17
C ASN A 23 -6.94 -1.40 -12.53
N SER A 24 -5.64 -1.30 -12.23
CA SER A 24 -4.63 -2.30 -12.57
C SER A 24 -3.53 -2.33 -11.50
N PRO A 25 -3.88 -2.70 -10.25
CA PRO A 25 -3.02 -2.54 -9.08
C PRO A 25 -1.81 -3.47 -9.07
N ASN A 26 -1.66 -4.34 -10.07
CA ASN A 26 -0.47 -5.19 -10.23
C ASN A 26 0.63 -4.50 -11.06
N ILE A 27 0.32 -3.41 -11.78
CA ILE A 27 1.31 -2.66 -12.56
C ILE A 27 2.22 -1.87 -11.61
N ASN A 28 3.54 -1.93 -11.86
CA ASN A 28 4.59 -1.27 -11.07
C ASN A 28 4.66 -1.66 -9.59
N LEU A 29 3.96 -2.72 -9.20
CA LEU A 29 3.99 -3.26 -7.85
C LEU A 29 5.38 -3.86 -7.57
N LEU A 30 5.99 -3.46 -6.45
CA LEU A 30 7.30 -3.96 -6.01
C LEU A 30 7.18 -4.95 -4.86
N ALA A 31 6.28 -4.69 -3.92
CA ALA A 31 6.13 -5.52 -2.72
C ALA A 31 4.72 -5.41 -2.14
N ILE A 32 4.27 -6.49 -1.53
CA ILE A 32 3.06 -6.54 -0.71
C ILE A 32 3.47 -6.97 0.69
N GLY A 33 3.01 -6.23 1.69
CA GLY A 33 3.09 -6.61 3.09
C GLY A 33 1.69 -6.92 3.58
N TYR A 34 1.45 -8.17 3.94
CA TYR A 34 0.20 -8.61 4.56
C TYR A 34 0.24 -8.38 6.06
N ASP A 35 -0.94 -8.38 6.68
CA ASP A 35 -1.03 -8.44 8.12
C ASP A 35 -0.44 -9.76 8.62
N SER A 36 0.45 -9.68 9.61
CA SER A 36 0.91 -10.88 10.31
C SER A 36 -0.11 -11.28 11.38
N ASP A 37 -0.40 -12.58 11.48
CA ASP A 37 -1.37 -13.17 12.41
C ASP A 37 -1.14 -12.80 13.89
N GLU A 38 0.08 -12.37 14.22
CA GLU A 38 0.49 -12.03 15.58
C GLU A 38 0.14 -10.58 15.96
N ASN A 39 0.19 -9.62 15.02
CA ASN A 39 0.08 -8.19 15.35
C ASN A 39 -0.86 -7.36 14.46
N ILE A 40 -1.47 -7.96 13.42
CA ILE A 40 -2.42 -7.30 12.50
C ILE A 40 -1.78 -6.05 11.85
N GLN A 41 -0.46 -6.09 11.67
CA GLN A 41 0.36 -5.04 11.10
C GLN A 41 1.17 -5.60 9.94
N PHE A 42 1.40 -4.78 8.92
CA PHE A 42 2.36 -5.08 7.87
C PHE A 42 3.72 -4.49 8.23
N GLN A 43 4.79 -5.17 7.80
CA GLN A 43 6.16 -4.69 7.95
C GLN A 43 6.92 -4.90 6.63
N PHE A 44 7.73 -3.92 6.27
CA PHE A 44 8.64 -4.01 5.13
C PHE A 44 10.09 -3.94 5.60
N ASN A 45 10.92 -4.81 5.03
CA ASN A 45 12.38 -4.70 5.08
C ASN A 45 12.91 -4.77 3.66
N LEU A 46 13.01 -3.60 3.01
CA LEU A 46 13.30 -3.46 1.58
C LEU A 46 14.45 -2.48 1.35
N TYR A 47 15.19 -2.71 0.28
CA TYR A 47 16.23 -1.79 -0.18
C TYR A 47 15.66 -0.79 -1.19
N PHE A 48 15.58 0.48 -0.80
CA PHE A 48 15.17 1.56 -1.68
C PHE A 48 16.36 2.35 -2.21
N LYS A 49 16.28 2.77 -3.48
CA LYS A 49 17.26 3.68 -4.06
C LYS A 49 17.08 5.07 -3.46
N SER A 50 18.19 5.70 -3.08
CA SER A 50 18.17 7.07 -2.55
C SER A 50 17.72 8.07 -3.62
N ASN A 51 17.16 9.20 -3.19
CA ASN A 51 16.61 10.24 -4.07
C ASN A 51 15.58 9.72 -5.09
N THR A 52 14.88 8.64 -4.75
CA THR A 52 13.83 8.05 -5.59
C THR A 52 12.51 8.08 -4.84
N ARG A 53 11.43 8.43 -5.54
CA ARG A 53 10.07 8.40 -4.99
C ARG A 53 9.43 7.03 -5.19
N TYR A 54 8.82 6.52 -4.13
CA TYR A 54 7.98 5.33 -4.15
C TYR A 54 6.58 5.70 -3.65
N ILE A 55 5.58 4.91 -4.03
CA ILE A 55 4.22 5.08 -3.54
C ILE A 55 3.91 3.93 -2.60
N LEU A 56 3.44 4.25 -1.40
CA LEU A 56 2.85 3.30 -0.47
C LEU A 56 1.33 3.48 -0.51
N VAL A 57 0.62 2.41 -0.86
CA VAL A 57 -0.83 2.30 -0.71
C VAL A 57 -1.11 1.48 0.53
N ILE A 58 -1.92 2.00 1.44
CA ILE A 58 -2.38 1.32 2.65
C ILE A 58 -3.86 1.01 2.46
N THR A 59 -4.23 -0.25 2.63
CA THR A 59 -5.60 -0.72 2.44
C THR A 59 -5.98 -1.75 3.50
N THR A 60 -7.27 -1.96 3.67
CA THR A 60 -7.83 -3.02 4.51
C THR A 60 -8.14 -4.25 3.66
N VAL A 61 -8.21 -5.42 4.29
CA VAL A 61 -8.59 -6.68 3.60
C VAL A 61 -10.04 -6.62 3.10
N THR A 62 -10.93 -6.02 3.89
CA THR A 62 -12.34 -5.84 3.56
C THR A 62 -12.58 -4.47 2.95
N SER A 63 -13.44 -4.40 1.92
CA SER A 63 -13.83 -3.13 1.30
C SER A 63 -14.63 -2.26 2.28
N GLN A 64 -14.65 -0.95 2.03
CA GLN A 64 -15.42 0.06 2.81
C GLN A 64 -15.09 0.07 4.31
N THR A 65 -13.95 -0.50 4.69
CA THR A 65 -13.49 -0.51 6.07
C THR A 65 -12.56 0.67 6.28
N THR A 66 -12.79 1.42 7.35
CA THR A 66 -12.01 2.62 7.69
C THR A 66 -11.51 2.51 9.12
N GLY A 67 -10.35 3.11 9.37
CA GLY A 67 -9.75 3.11 10.69
C GLY A 67 -8.56 4.05 10.74
N ASN A 68 -8.17 4.41 11.96
CA ASN A 68 -6.97 5.19 12.19
C ASN A 68 -5.76 4.27 12.10
N TYR A 69 -4.65 4.80 11.57
CA TYR A 69 -3.38 4.09 11.48
C TYR A 69 -2.23 5.03 11.79
N THR A 70 -1.08 4.45 12.13
CA THR A 70 0.19 5.15 12.29
C THR A 70 1.21 4.49 11.38
N LEU A 71 2.04 5.31 10.72
CA LEU A 71 3.11 4.82 9.87
C LEU A 71 4.46 5.21 10.47
N LEU A 72 5.34 4.22 10.61
CA LEU A 72 6.72 4.41 11.03
C LEU A 72 7.62 3.99 9.88
N ALA A 73 8.54 4.88 9.49
CA ALA A 73 9.51 4.60 8.44
C ALA A 73 10.90 5.05 8.90
N SER A 74 11.87 4.18 8.73
CA SER A 74 13.27 4.42 9.06
C SER A 74 14.16 3.83 7.97
N GLY A 75 15.33 4.43 7.76
CA GLY A 75 16.32 3.94 6.81
C GLY A 75 17.68 4.58 7.05
N LEU A 76 18.69 4.07 6.35
CA LEU A 76 20.06 4.60 6.40
C LEU A 76 20.12 6.08 5.99
N ASN A 77 19.27 6.47 5.05
CA ASN A 77 19.09 7.85 4.63
C ASN A 77 17.72 8.36 5.09
N ARG A 78 17.58 9.68 5.18
CA ARG A 78 16.34 10.33 5.60
C ARG A 78 15.17 9.90 4.69
N VAL A 79 14.11 9.40 5.32
CA VAL A 79 12.85 9.06 4.67
C VAL A 79 11.85 10.20 4.93
N ASN A 80 11.23 10.69 3.87
CA ASN A 80 10.15 11.68 3.97
C ASN A 80 8.83 11.02 3.54
N LEU A 81 7.83 11.06 4.41
CA LEU A 81 6.49 10.59 4.13
C LEU A 81 5.63 11.79 3.72
N LEU A 82 5.09 11.74 2.51
CA LEU A 82 4.22 12.77 1.96
C LEU A 82 2.90 12.11 1.58
N GLN A 83 1.81 12.58 2.17
CA GLN A 83 0.47 12.13 1.80
C GLN A 83 0.14 12.62 0.38
N ILE A 84 -0.29 11.69 -0.47
CA ILE A 84 -0.75 11.98 -1.83
C ILE A 84 -2.27 12.05 -1.79
N ASN A 85 -2.85 13.15 -2.25
CA ASN A 85 -4.30 13.29 -2.33
C ASN A 85 -4.87 12.34 -3.39
N SER A 86 -6.04 11.78 -3.12
CA SER A 86 -6.73 10.81 -4.01
C SER A 86 -6.98 11.35 -5.41
N SER A 87 -7.09 12.68 -5.57
CA SER A 87 -7.22 13.36 -6.87
C SER A 87 -6.00 13.19 -7.78
N SER A 88 -4.87 12.70 -7.26
CA SER A 88 -3.64 12.43 -8.01
C SER A 88 -3.51 10.96 -8.44
N ILE A 89 -4.52 10.11 -8.17
CA ILE A 89 -4.53 8.70 -8.59
C ILE A 89 -4.91 8.64 -10.08
N VAL A 90 -4.12 7.94 -10.88
CA VAL A 90 -4.36 7.79 -12.32
C VAL A 90 -5.39 6.68 -12.54
N SER A 91 -6.59 7.07 -12.97
CA SER A 91 -7.62 6.15 -13.47
C SER A 91 -7.38 5.90 -14.95
N THR A 92 -6.59 4.90 -15.32
CA THR A 92 -6.47 4.48 -16.73
C THR A 92 -7.57 3.47 -17.06
N THR A 93 -8.31 3.74 -18.13
CA THR A 93 -9.18 2.79 -18.81
C THR A 93 -8.35 2.11 -19.89
N THR A 94 -8.08 0.81 -19.78
CA THR A 94 -7.50 0.05 -20.90
C THR A 94 -8.58 -0.14 -21.97
N THR A 95 -8.48 0.60 -23.07
CA THR A 95 -9.25 0.32 -24.28
C THR A 95 -8.61 -0.88 -24.98
N THR A 96 -9.23 -2.05 -24.85
CA THR A 96 -8.88 -3.24 -25.64
C THR A 96 -9.34 -2.99 -27.08
N THR A 97 -8.44 -2.51 -27.95
CA THR A 97 -8.67 -2.52 -29.39
C THR A 97 -8.47 -3.94 -29.92
N VAL A 98 -9.56 -4.64 -30.21
CA VAL A 98 -9.54 -5.88 -31.00
C VAL A 98 -9.26 -5.49 -32.46
N PRO A 99 -8.21 -5.99 -33.12
CA PRO A 99 -7.98 -5.72 -34.54
C PRO A 99 -9.00 -6.50 -35.38
N ASN A 100 -9.56 -5.83 -36.39
CA ASN A 100 -10.32 -6.44 -37.48
C ASN A 100 -9.41 -7.20 -38.44
#